data_AF-A0A1G1D853-F1
#
_entry.id   AF-A0A1G1D853-F1
#
_cell.length_a   1.000
_cell.length_b   1.000
_cell.length_c   1.000
_cell.angle_alpha   90.00
_cell.angle_beta   90.00
_cell.angle_gamma   90.00
#
_symmetry.space_group_name_H-M   'P 1'
#
loop_
_entity.id
_entity.type
_entity.pdbx_description
1 polymer ?
#
loop_
_entity_poly.entity_id
_entity_poly.type
_entity_poly.pdbx_seq_one_letter_code
_entity_poly.pdbx_strand_id
1 'polypeptide(L)'
;MEKYPKLFVKVSIFYLLFGIVFGLLMATNVVSGLNYTFVHVHFNLIGFMSMMLFGVAYHILPRFNAQPLKWPKLVPVHFYGVNIGLIGMLFAYLIGGFWSSDWKTILFHIFSTVTAVSIMLFIANIYTVLTPPAPVPQPKTEEKAKEPAKETPPPAPVIQKEVITADMKVSDIIEKWPHLLAVFVESGFAALANPTARATFAKMITIKQACKVHNLGLDNFIQKINDSLNGKGGKTTPLQKAAPPVPPASQKPYQNGPAIKRGDKCSNEIMIGDLIGVYPETKKIFEKHYGAGCFSCPGQATETVAQTAMMHNISADSIVKEINDEIEKALAGTKS
;
A
#
# COMPACT_ATOMS: atom_id res chain seq x y z
N MET A 1 6.06 16.39 5.89
CA MET A 1 4.81 16.92 5.30
C MET A 1 5.12 18.26 4.62
N GLU A 2 4.65 18.45 3.38
CA GLU A 2 4.82 19.71 2.63
C GLU A 2 4.11 20.89 3.31
N LYS A 3 4.51 22.12 2.97
CA LYS A 3 4.04 23.36 3.63
C LYS A 3 2.51 23.47 3.67
N TYR A 4 1.85 23.37 2.51
CA TYR A 4 0.39 23.58 2.41
C TYR A 4 -0.45 22.50 3.08
N PRO A 5 -0.19 21.19 2.89
CA PRO A 5 -0.86 20.15 3.66
C PRO A 5 -0.82 20.37 5.18
N LYS A 6 0.34 20.80 5.70
CA LYS A 6 0.49 21.16 7.13
C LYS A 6 -0.34 22.39 7.51
N LEU A 7 -0.44 23.38 6.63
CA LEU A 7 -1.26 24.58 6.86
C LEU A 7 -2.76 24.24 6.89
N PHE A 8 -3.25 23.39 5.99
CA PHE A 8 -4.64 22.89 6.00
C PHE A 8 -5.00 22.31 7.38
N VAL A 9 -4.17 21.39 7.89
CA VAL A 9 -4.35 20.75 9.20
C VAL A 9 -4.26 21.75 10.37
N LYS A 10 -3.32 22.70 10.32
CA LYS A 10 -3.21 23.71 11.37
C LYS A 10 -4.44 24.60 11.43
N VAL A 11 -4.88 25.11 10.28
CA VAL A 11 -6.03 26.02 10.19
C VAL A 11 -7.33 25.30 10.55
N SER A 12 -7.46 24.00 10.23
CA SER A 12 -8.65 23.23 10.60
C SER A 12 -8.87 23.17 12.11
N ILE A 13 -7.79 23.04 12.89
CA ILE A 13 -7.85 23.05 14.36
C ILE A 13 -8.29 24.43 14.89
N PHE A 14 -7.87 25.52 14.24
CA PHE A 14 -8.38 26.85 14.58
C PHE A 14 -9.88 26.98 14.29
N TYR A 15 -10.36 26.49 13.14
CA TYR A 15 -11.79 26.50 12.84
C TYR A 15 -12.61 25.63 13.79
N LEU A 16 -12.06 24.49 14.24
CA LEU A 16 -12.70 23.68 15.29
C LEU A 16 -12.90 24.48 16.57
N LEU A 17 -11.91 25.26 16.99
CA LEU A 17 -12.03 26.12 18.17
C LEU A 17 -13.19 27.12 18.02
N PHE A 18 -13.30 27.78 16.88
CA PHE A 18 -14.46 28.66 16.60
C PHE A 18 -15.78 27.90 16.57
N GLY A 19 -15.80 26.69 15.98
CA GLY A 19 -16.96 25.80 15.98
C GLY A 19 -17.43 25.48 17.41
N ILE A 20 -16.52 25.12 18.31
CA ILE A 20 -16.81 24.86 19.73
C ILE A 20 -17.36 26.10 20.43
N VAL A 21 -16.72 27.26 20.25
CA VAL A 21 -17.17 28.52 20.86
C VAL A 21 -18.58 28.87 20.42
N PHE A 22 -18.87 28.85 19.11
CA PHE A 22 -20.23 29.10 18.61
C PHE A 22 -21.23 28.06 19.13
N GLY A 23 -20.82 26.79 19.23
CA GLY A 23 -21.67 25.73 19.80
C GLY A 23 -22.05 25.99 21.25
N LEU A 24 -21.10 26.44 22.09
CA LEU A 24 -21.36 26.79 23.49
C LEU A 24 -22.25 28.04 23.63
N LEU A 25 -22.00 29.08 22.82
CA LEU A 25 -22.83 30.28 22.80
C LEU A 25 -24.27 29.98 22.38
N MET A 26 -24.45 29.06 21.43
CA MET A 26 -25.78 28.58 21.03
C MET A 26 -26.44 27.73 22.13
N ALA A 27 -25.69 26.83 22.76
CA ALA A 27 -26.21 25.97 23.83
C ALA A 27 -26.69 26.77 25.07
N THR A 28 -26.05 27.92 25.33
CA THR A 28 -26.44 28.85 26.40
C THR A 28 -27.46 29.90 25.97
N ASN A 29 -27.94 29.83 24.72
CA ASN A 29 -28.89 30.76 24.13
C ASN A 29 -28.40 32.23 24.09
N VAL A 30 -27.08 32.46 24.21
CA VAL A 30 -26.45 33.79 24.06
C VAL A 30 -26.55 34.26 22.60
N VAL A 31 -26.42 33.33 21.66
CA VAL A 31 -26.70 33.55 20.24
C VAL A 31 -27.67 32.49 19.74
N SER A 32 -28.64 32.88 18.91
CA SER A 32 -29.66 31.96 18.42
C SER A 32 -30.17 32.35 17.03
N GLY A 33 -30.75 31.37 16.33
CA GLY A 33 -31.28 31.55 14.98
C GLY A 33 -30.39 30.95 13.88
N LEU A 34 -30.96 30.91 12.67
CA LEU A 34 -30.38 30.21 11.51
C LEU A 34 -29.00 30.75 11.10
N ASN A 35 -28.74 32.04 11.31
CA ASN A 35 -27.46 32.69 11.01
C ASN A 35 -26.30 32.05 11.79
N TYR A 36 -26.49 31.85 13.09
CA TYR A 36 -25.47 31.25 13.96
C TYR A 36 -25.35 29.74 13.74
N THR A 37 -26.47 29.04 13.53
CA THR A 37 -26.44 27.62 13.17
C THR A 37 -25.66 27.39 11.88
N PHE A 38 -25.90 28.21 10.85
CA PHE A 38 -25.18 28.13 9.59
C PHE A 38 -23.68 28.33 9.80
N VAL A 39 -23.30 29.36 10.56
CA VAL A 39 -21.88 29.65 10.87
C VAL A 39 -21.23 28.49 11.64
N HIS A 40 -21.89 27.97 12.67
CA HIS A 40 -21.42 26.84 13.46
C HIS A 40 -21.21 25.58 12.60
N VAL A 41 -22.18 25.22 11.77
CA VAL A 41 -22.10 24.04 10.89
C VAL A 41 -20.97 24.18 9.88
N HIS A 42 -20.80 25.33 9.25
CA HIS A 42 -19.76 25.52 8.23
C HIS A 42 -18.35 25.64 8.82
N PHE A 43 -18.20 26.20 10.03
CA PHE A 43 -16.94 26.10 10.76
C PHE A 43 -16.55 24.65 11.04
N ASN A 44 -17.49 23.80 11.45
CA ASN A 44 -17.20 22.40 11.74
C ASN A 44 -17.02 21.53 10.47
N LEU A 45 -17.88 21.69 9.47
CA LEU A 45 -17.89 20.83 8.29
C LEU A 45 -16.84 21.24 7.25
N ILE A 46 -16.86 22.50 6.80
CA ILE A 46 -15.89 22.98 5.80
C ILE A 46 -14.58 23.39 6.49
N GLY A 47 -14.68 24.19 7.56
CA GLY A 47 -13.53 24.70 8.28
C GLY A 47 -12.70 23.63 8.99
N PHE A 48 -13.32 22.72 9.74
CA PHE A 48 -12.61 21.67 10.46
C PHE A 48 -12.49 20.37 9.65
N MET A 49 -13.60 19.66 9.44
CA MET A 49 -13.57 18.30 8.86
C MET A 49 -13.00 18.26 7.44
N SER A 50 -13.52 19.10 6.54
CA SER A 50 -13.07 19.13 5.15
C SER A 50 -11.64 19.64 5.02
N MET A 51 -11.28 20.68 5.77
CA MET A 51 -9.93 21.24 5.74
C MET A 51 -8.88 20.26 6.26
N MET A 52 -9.19 19.51 7.32
CA MET A 52 -8.36 18.39 7.79
C MET A 52 -8.21 17.33 6.69
N LEU A 53 -9.32 16.94 6.07
CA LEU A 53 -9.33 15.98 4.97
C LEU A 53 -8.48 16.45 3.79
N PHE A 54 -8.56 17.72 3.39
CA PHE A 54 -7.75 18.26 2.30
C PHE A 54 -6.26 18.17 2.60
N GLY A 55 -5.84 18.57 3.81
CA GLY A 55 -4.45 18.48 4.22
C GLY A 55 -3.92 17.05 4.20
N VAL A 56 -4.69 16.13 4.78
CA VAL A 56 -4.34 14.70 4.81
C VAL A 56 -4.31 14.10 3.41
N ALA A 57 -5.33 14.37 2.59
CA ALA A 57 -5.44 13.84 1.23
C ALA A 57 -4.27 14.27 0.33
N TYR A 58 -3.90 15.56 0.35
CA TYR A 58 -2.73 16.04 -0.39
C TYR A 58 -1.41 15.45 0.10
N HIS A 59 -1.34 15.00 1.36
CA HIS A 59 -0.14 14.37 1.88
C HIS A 59 -0.08 12.87 1.58
N ILE A 60 -1.16 12.15 1.86
CA ILE A 60 -1.19 10.68 1.86
C ILE A 60 -1.43 10.13 0.45
N LEU A 61 -2.44 10.61 -0.27
CA LEU A 61 -2.88 9.98 -1.53
C LEU A 61 -1.78 9.95 -2.60
N PRO A 62 -0.99 11.01 -2.84
CA PRO A 62 0.09 10.95 -3.82
C PRO A 62 1.16 9.91 -3.50
N ARG A 63 1.41 9.67 -2.21
CA ARG A 63 2.42 8.73 -1.73
C ARG A 63 1.90 7.30 -1.75
N PHE A 64 0.65 7.11 -1.33
CA PHE A 64 0.00 5.81 -1.32
C PHE A 64 -0.19 5.26 -2.74
N ASN A 65 -0.57 6.12 -3.70
CA ASN A 65 -0.77 5.70 -5.08
C ASN A 65 0.50 5.80 -5.94
N ALA A 66 1.63 6.26 -5.39
CA ALA A 66 2.85 6.57 -6.12
C ALA A 66 2.61 7.44 -7.38
N GLN A 67 1.63 8.35 -7.32
CA GLN A 67 1.27 9.27 -8.40
C GLN A 67 1.40 10.72 -7.90
N PRO A 68 2.24 11.56 -8.52
CA PRO A 68 2.34 12.96 -8.13
C PRO A 68 1.06 13.73 -8.51
N LEU A 69 0.81 14.85 -7.83
CA LEU A 69 -0.27 15.76 -8.22
C LEU A 69 0.01 16.31 -9.62
N LYS A 70 -0.99 16.22 -10.51
CA LYS A 70 -0.87 16.77 -11.88
C LYS A 70 -0.65 18.28 -11.86
N TRP A 71 -1.29 19.00 -10.94
CA TRP A 71 -1.16 20.44 -10.82
C TRP A 71 -0.81 20.88 -9.38
N PRO A 72 0.47 20.79 -8.97
CA PRO A 72 0.90 21.16 -7.62
C PRO A 72 0.66 22.64 -7.30
N LYS A 73 0.71 23.51 -8.31
CA LYS A 73 0.47 24.97 -8.17
C LYS A 73 -0.98 25.31 -7.81
N LEU A 74 -1.94 24.39 -7.98
CA LEU A 74 -3.33 24.61 -7.58
C LEU A 74 -3.56 24.40 -6.09
N VAL A 75 -2.65 23.70 -5.38
CA VAL A 75 -2.76 23.47 -3.93
C VAL A 75 -2.80 24.79 -3.14
N PRO A 76 -1.89 25.77 -3.34
CA PRO A 76 -2.01 27.07 -2.69
C PRO A 76 -3.27 27.84 -3.10
N VAL A 77 -3.66 27.80 -4.39
CA VAL A 77 -4.87 28.48 -4.88
C VAL A 77 -6.10 27.94 -4.17
N HIS A 78 -6.21 26.61 -4.06
CA HIS A 78 -7.25 25.95 -3.28
C HIS A 78 -7.20 26.37 -1.81
N PHE A 79 -6.01 26.37 -1.17
CA PHE A 79 -5.87 26.74 0.23
C PHE A 79 -6.36 28.16 0.52
N TYR A 80 -5.92 29.14 -0.26
CA TYR A 80 -6.35 30.53 -0.04
C TYR A 80 -7.80 30.74 -0.46
N GLY A 81 -8.22 30.17 -1.59
CA GLY A 81 -9.57 30.28 -2.11
C GLY A 81 -10.62 29.73 -1.14
N VAL A 82 -10.40 28.53 -0.58
CA VAL A 82 -11.36 27.92 0.36
C VAL A 82 -11.42 28.69 1.69
N ASN A 83 -10.31 29.23 2.19
CA ASN A 83 -10.30 30.02 3.42
C ASN A 83 -10.98 31.39 3.24
N ILE A 84 -10.61 32.13 2.19
CA ILE A 84 -11.18 33.44 1.89
C ILE A 84 -12.67 33.29 1.57
N GLY A 85 -13.02 32.28 0.77
CA GLY A 85 -14.40 31.91 0.48
C GLY A 85 -15.19 31.57 1.74
N LEU A 86 -14.66 30.71 2.61
CA LEU A 86 -15.35 30.31 3.84
C LEU A 86 -15.58 31.51 4.76
N ILE A 87 -14.53 32.27 5.11
CA ILE A 87 -14.66 33.43 6.00
C ILE A 87 -15.62 34.46 5.43
N GLY A 88 -15.50 34.77 4.14
CA GLY A 88 -16.37 35.74 3.47
C GLY A 88 -17.83 35.29 3.43
N MET A 89 -18.08 34.00 3.16
CA MET A 89 -19.42 33.41 3.16
C MET A 89 -20.04 33.45 4.56
N LEU A 90 -19.27 33.07 5.59
CA LEU A 90 -19.76 33.07 6.97
C LEU A 90 -20.08 34.47 7.46
N PHE A 91 -19.19 35.43 7.19
CA PHE A 91 -19.42 36.83 7.55
C PHE A 91 -20.64 37.41 6.84
N ALA A 92 -20.74 37.21 5.52
CA ALA A 92 -21.86 37.69 4.73
C ALA A 92 -23.20 37.08 5.18
N TYR A 93 -23.23 35.77 5.50
CA TYR A 93 -24.44 35.12 6.02
C TYR A 93 -24.81 35.66 7.41
N LEU A 94 -23.82 35.85 8.29
CA LEU A 94 -24.04 36.35 9.65
C LEU A 94 -24.70 37.73 9.68
N ILE A 95 -24.32 38.63 8.77
CA ILE A 95 -24.91 39.97 8.63
C ILE A 95 -26.21 40.01 7.81
N GLY A 96 -26.79 38.84 7.49
CA GLY A 96 -28.08 38.73 6.80
C GLY A 96 -28.02 38.65 5.28
N GLY A 97 -26.89 38.23 4.70
CA GLY A 97 -26.71 38.11 3.25
C GLY A 97 -27.69 37.15 2.56
N PHE A 98 -28.23 36.14 3.26
CA PHE A 98 -29.22 35.25 2.65
C PHE A 98 -30.64 35.83 2.60
N TRP A 99 -30.98 36.73 3.52
CA TRP A 99 -32.34 37.24 3.71
C TRP A 99 -32.52 38.68 3.24
N SER A 100 -31.45 39.34 2.83
CA SER A 100 -31.50 40.69 2.27
C SER A 100 -31.58 40.65 0.74
N SER A 101 -31.96 41.78 0.13
CA SER A 101 -31.91 41.97 -1.34
C SER A 101 -30.84 43.01 -1.73
N ASP A 102 -29.85 43.22 -0.86
CA ASP A 102 -28.84 44.25 -0.99
C ASP A 102 -27.48 43.67 -1.47
N TRP A 103 -26.45 44.50 -1.43
CA TRP A 103 -25.05 44.11 -1.69
C TRP A 103 -24.56 42.91 -0.85
N LYS A 104 -25.13 42.67 0.33
CA LYS A 104 -24.77 41.56 1.22
C LYS A 104 -25.06 40.20 0.59
N THR A 105 -26.14 40.10 -0.19
CA THR A 105 -26.55 38.88 -0.90
C THR A 105 -25.59 38.56 -2.03
N ILE A 106 -25.22 39.58 -2.80
CA ILE A 106 -24.20 39.46 -3.83
C ILE A 106 -22.88 38.98 -3.21
N LEU A 107 -22.48 39.57 -2.08
CA LEU A 107 -21.26 39.17 -1.37
C LEU A 107 -21.30 37.71 -0.91
N PHE A 108 -22.43 37.28 -0.33
CA PHE A 108 -22.64 35.89 0.08
C PHE A 108 -22.50 34.93 -1.10
N HIS A 109 -23.13 35.23 -2.23
CA HIS A 109 -23.04 34.38 -3.42
C HIS A 109 -21.61 34.31 -3.97
N ILE A 110 -20.91 35.44 -4.07
CA ILE A 110 -19.52 35.46 -4.55
C ILE A 110 -18.64 34.55 -3.71
N PHE A 111 -18.64 34.70 -2.38
CA PHE A 111 -17.79 33.89 -1.51
C PHE A 111 -18.22 32.42 -1.43
N SER A 112 -19.52 32.14 -1.54
CA SER A 112 -20.02 30.76 -1.66
C SER A 112 -19.51 30.10 -2.94
N THR A 113 -19.56 30.80 -4.07
CA THR A 113 -19.04 30.31 -5.35
C THR A 113 -17.53 30.13 -5.31
N VAL A 114 -16.78 31.07 -4.71
CA VAL A 114 -15.32 30.92 -4.52
C VAL A 114 -15.01 29.67 -3.69
N THR A 115 -15.76 29.41 -2.62
CA THR A 115 -15.61 28.20 -1.79
C THR A 115 -15.88 26.94 -2.63
N ALA A 116 -16.98 26.91 -3.38
CA ALA A 116 -17.36 25.76 -4.21
C ALA A 116 -16.32 25.49 -5.30
N VAL A 117 -15.89 26.52 -6.05
CA VAL A 117 -14.85 26.39 -7.08
C VAL A 117 -13.54 25.89 -6.47
N SER A 118 -13.16 26.39 -5.29
CA SER A 118 -11.95 25.94 -4.59
C SER A 118 -12.01 24.44 -4.27
N ILE A 119 -13.15 23.94 -3.78
CA ILE A 119 -13.36 22.51 -3.51
C ILE A 119 -13.34 21.70 -4.82
N MET A 120 -13.91 22.23 -5.91
CA MET A 120 -13.85 21.56 -7.22
C MET A 120 -12.40 21.43 -7.73
N LEU A 121 -11.55 22.43 -7.51
CA LEU A 121 -10.12 22.35 -7.83
C LEU A 121 -9.43 21.22 -7.05
N PHE A 122 -9.77 21.05 -5.77
CA PHE A 122 -9.28 19.93 -4.97
C PHE A 122 -9.68 18.58 -5.55
N ILE A 123 -10.98 18.41 -5.86
CA ILE A 123 -11.51 17.17 -6.42
C ILE A 123 -10.81 16.85 -7.74
N ALA A 124 -10.72 17.81 -8.66
CA ALA A 124 -10.08 17.63 -9.95
C ALA A 124 -8.61 17.22 -9.82
N ASN A 125 -7.86 17.83 -8.89
CA ASN A 125 -6.45 17.52 -8.70
C ASN A 125 -6.26 16.12 -8.08
N ILE A 126 -7.03 15.78 -7.04
CA ILE A 126 -6.95 14.46 -6.38
C ILE A 126 -7.43 13.34 -7.30
N TYR A 127 -8.47 13.57 -8.12
CA TYR A 127 -8.95 12.56 -9.05
C TYR A 127 -7.84 12.05 -9.98
N THR A 128 -6.94 12.94 -10.43
CA THR A 128 -5.78 12.54 -11.27
C THR A 128 -4.79 11.62 -10.56
N VAL A 129 -4.71 11.68 -9.23
CA VAL A 129 -3.86 10.80 -8.41
C VAL A 129 -4.50 9.42 -8.24
N LEU A 130 -5.83 9.35 -8.31
CA LEU A 130 -6.59 8.10 -8.20
C LEU A 130 -6.65 7.33 -9.52
N THR A 131 -6.39 7.99 -10.66
CA THR A 131 -6.35 7.37 -11.99
C THR A 131 -4.91 7.03 -12.38
N PRO A 132 -4.55 5.74 -12.53
CA PRO A 132 -3.23 5.37 -13.01
C PRO A 132 -2.98 5.92 -14.43
N PRO A 133 -1.76 6.39 -14.76
CA PRO A 133 -1.40 6.68 -16.13
C PRO A 133 -1.47 5.40 -16.97
N ALA A 134 -1.79 5.53 -18.25
CA ALA A 134 -1.77 4.41 -19.19
C ALA A 134 -0.41 3.68 -19.09
N PRO A 135 -0.38 2.34 -19.25
CA PRO A 135 0.86 1.58 -19.22
C PRO A 135 1.88 2.25 -20.14
N VAL A 136 2.99 2.72 -19.59
CA VAL A 136 4.09 3.27 -20.38
C VAL A 136 4.47 2.19 -21.39
N PRO A 137 4.43 2.46 -22.71
CA PRO A 137 4.95 1.53 -23.69
C PRO A 137 6.39 1.24 -23.30
N GLN A 138 6.67 0.01 -22.89
CA GLN A 138 8.02 -0.40 -22.57
C GLN A 138 8.89 -0.06 -23.79
N PRO A 139 10.07 0.55 -23.61
CA PRO A 139 10.98 0.76 -24.72
C PRO A 139 11.21 -0.62 -25.34
N LYS A 140 10.75 -0.80 -26.57
CA LYS A 140 11.14 -1.96 -27.37
C LYS A 140 12.65 -1.82 -27.50
N THR A 141 13.40 -2.63 -26.76
CA THR A 141 14.83 -2.78 -26.99
C THR A 141 14.96 -3.38 -28.39
N GLU A 142 15.08 -2.49 -29.38
CA GLU A 142 15.72 -2.79 -30.63
C GLU A 142 17.17 -3.14 -30.32
N GLU A 143 17.46 -4.42 -30.17
CA GLU A 143 18.80 -4.94 -30.47
C GLU A 143 18.67 -5.95 -31.60
N LYS A 144 18.86 -5.42 -32.80
CA LYS A 144 18.91 -6.13 -34.07
C LYS A 144 20.25 -6.87 -34.16
N ALA A 145 20.24 -8.19 -34.05
CA ALA A 145 21.36 -9.02 -34.50
C ALA A 145 20.86 -10.32 -35.17
N LYS A 146 20.67 -10.20 -36.49
CA LYS A 146 20.81 -11.21 -37.57
C LYS A 146 20.15 -12.58 -37.39
N GLU A 147 19.01 -12.72 -38.06
CA GLU A 147 18.53 -13.95 -38.68
C GLU A 147 19.45 -14.40 -39.83
N PRO A 148 19.53 -15.71 -40.12
CA PRO A 148 19.36 -16.15 -41.48
C PRO A 148 18.17 -17.12 -41.63
N ALA A 149 17.27 -16.69 -42.50
CA ALA A 149 16.18 -17.36 -43.19
C ALA A 149 16.13 -18.90 -43.21
N LYS A 150 14.91 -19.45 -43.08
CA LYS A 150 14.24 -20.15 -44.20
C LYS A 150 12.75 -20.45 -43.96
N GLU A 151 11.96 -19.96 -44.91
CA GLU A 151 10.83 -20.60 -45.63
C GLU A 151 9.74 -21.35 -44.83
N THR A 152 8.53 -20.80 -44.87
CA THR A 152 7.27 -21.56 -44.76
C THR A 152 7.01 -22.36 -46.04
N PRO A 153 6.35 -23.54 -45.92
CA PRO A 153 4.94 -23.61 -46.33
C PRO A 153 4.05 -24.46 -45.37
N PRO A 154 2.75 -24.14 -45.21
CA PRO A 154 1.74 -25.08 -44.69
C PRO A 154 1.24 -25.99 -45.85
N PRO A 155 0.59 -27.17 -45.64
CA PRO A 155 -0.33 -27.51 -44.54
C PRO A 155 -0.34 -29.00 -44.07
N ALA A 156 -1.30 -29.31 -43.17
CA ALA A 156 -1.89 -30.60 -42.81
C ALA A 156 -1.52 -31.21 -41.42
N PRO A 157 -2.47 -31.86 -40.73
CA PRO A 157 -2.64 -31.78 -39.29
C PRO A 157 -1.78 -32.81 -38.57
N VAL A 158 -0.87 -32.32 -37.72
CA VAL A 158 -0.08 -33.18 -36.84
C VAL A 158 -0.48 -32.85 -35.42
N ILE A 159 -0.85 -33.90 -34.67
CA ILE A 159 -1.18 -33.87 -33.25
C ILE A 159 -0.07 -33.11 -32.52
N GLN A 160 -0.31 -31.84 -32.21
CA GLN A 160 0.65 -31.02 -31.47
C GLN A 160 0.64 -31.52 -30.03
N LYS A 161 1.73 -32.19 -29.62
CA LYS A 161 2.04 -32.30 -28.20
C LYS A 161 2.09 -30.88 -27.66
N GLU A 162 1.27 -30.59 -26.65
CA GLU A 162 1.31 -29.30 -25.99
C GLU A 162 2.69 -29.18 -25.31
N VAL A 163 3.47 -28.17 -25.70
CA VAL A 163 4.80 -27.91 -25.14
C VAL A 163 4.73 -26.61 -24.36
N ILE A 164 5.11 -26.67 -23.09
CA ILE A 164 5.28 -25.51 -22.23
C ILE A 164 6.67 -24.94 -22.47
N THR A 165 6.76 -23.65 -22.79
CA THR A 165 8.02 -22.94 -23.07
C THR A 165 8.38 -21.95 -21.95
N ALA A 166 9.64 -21.51 -21.91
CA ALA A 166 10.19 -20.66 -20.85
C ALA A 166 9.48 -19.30 -20.68
N ASP A 167 8.89 -18.80 -21.77
CA ASP A 167 8.27 -17.47 -21.82
C ASP A 167 6.78 -17.48 -21.47
N MET A 168 6.19 -18.67 -21.31
CA MET A 168 4.81 -18.79 -20.85
C MET A 168 4.68 -18.30 -19.40
N LYS A 169 3.56 -17.63 -19.12
CA LYS A 169 3.22 -17.17 -17.78
C LYS A 169 2.82 -18.32 -16.88
N VAL A 170 3.22 -18.25 -15.62
CA VAL A 170 2.95 -19.29 -14.63
C VAL A 170 1.44 -19.41 -14.37
N SER A 171 0.69 -18.29 -14.37
CA SER A 171 -0.77 -18.30 -14.26
C SER A 171 -1.44 -19.10 -15.37
N ASP A 172 -1.05 -18.86 -16.61
CA ASP A 172 -1.74 -19.38 -17.80
C ASP A 172 -1.55 -20.90 -17.90
N ILE A 173 -0.39 -21.39 -17.46
CA ILE A 173 -0.07 -22.81 -17.35
C ILE A 173 -0.92 -23.48 -16.27
N ILE A 174 -1.06 -22.87 -15.09
CA ILE A 174 -1.80 -23.47 -13.97
C ILE A 174 -3.32 -23.43 -14.22
N GLU A 175 -3.81 -22.38 -14.86
CA GLU A 175 -5.21 -22.29 -15.28
C GLU A 175 -5.54 -23.34 -16.34
N LYS A 176 -4.65 -23.57 -17.30
CA LYS A 176 -4.84 -24.56 -18.36
C LYS A 176 -4.61 -26.00 -17.90
N TRP A 177 -3.65 -26.24 -17.01
CA TRP A 177 -3.30 -27.57 -16.51
C TRP A 177 -3.16 -27.57 -14.96
N PRO A 178 -4.28 -27.60 -14.22
CA PRO A 178 -4.28 -27.49 -12.76
C PRO A 178 -3.47 -28.57 -12.02
N HIS A 179 -3.31 -29.75 -12.63
CA HIS A 179 -2.53 -30.86 -12.07
C HIS A 179 -1.02 -30.55 -12.01
N LEU A 180 -0.51 -29.65 -12.86
CA LEU A 180 0.90 -29.24 -12.85
C LEU A 180 1.24 -28.42 -11.60
N LEU A 181 0.25 -27.89 -10.88
CA LEU A 181 0.46 -27.14 -9.63
C LEU A 181 1.32 -27.93 -8.63
N ALA A 182 1.13 -29.25 -8.54
CA ALA A 182 1.94 -30.10 -7.67
C ALA A 182 3.43 -30.05 -8.05
N VAL A 183 3.74 -30.13 -9.34
CA VAL A 183 5.12 -30.06 -9.87
C VAL A 183 5.75 -28.70 -9.58
N PHE A 184 4.99 -27.62 -9.68
CA PHE A 184 5.46 -26.28 -9.32
C PHE A 184 5.78 -26.18 -7.82
N VAL A 185 4.87 -26.62 -6.94
CA VAL A 185 5.08 -26.59 -5.49
C VAL A 185 6.28 -27.46 -5.08
N GLU A 186 6.38 -28.68 -5.60
CA GLU A 186 7.51 -29.59 -5.36
C GLU A 186 8.84 -29.04 -5.84
N SER A 187 8.83 -28.23 -6.91
CA SER A 187 10.05 -27.66 -7.49
C SER A 187 10.44 -26.33 -6.85
N GLY A 188 9.77 -25.88 -5.78
CA GLY A 188 10.15 -24.70 -4.99
C GLY A 188 9.18 -23.52 -5.09
N PHE A 189 8.09 -23.62 -5.85
CA PHE A 189 7.08 -22.56 -5.98
C PHE A 189 5.96 -22.71 -4.95
N ALA A 190 6.31 -22.90 -3.67
CA ALA A 190 5.35 -23.16 -2.59
C ALA A 190 4.28 -22.07 -2.44
N ALA A 191 4.62 -20.81 -2.76
CA ALA A 191 3.67 -19.69 -2.75
C ALA A 191 2.44 -19.93 -3.65
N LEU A 192 2.56 -20.71 -4.73
CA LEU A 192 1.46 -21.02 -5.65
C LEU A 192 0.40 -21.95 -5.05
N ALA A 193 0.66 -22.58 -3.91
CA ALA A 193 -0.36 -23.27 -3.14
C ALA A 193 -1.46 -22.30 -2.65
N ASN A 194 -1.11 -21.02 -2.41
CA ASN A 194 -2.05 -19.98 -2.01
C ASN A 194 -2.83 -19.42 -3.24
N PRO A 195 -4.18 -19.49 -3.26
CA PRO A 195 -4.99 -18.95 -4.34
C PRO A 195 -4.74 -17.46 -4.64
N THR A 196 -4.44 -16.65 -3.62
CA THR A 196 -4.21 -15.21 -3.77
C THR A 196 -2.90 -14.93 -4.51
N ALA A 197 -1.86 -15.71 -4.24
CA ALA A 197 -0.57 -15.59 -4.93
C ALA A 197 -0.68 -15.99 -6.42
N ARG A 198 -1.55 -16.95 -6.74
CA ARG A 198 -1.89 -17.30 -8.13
C ARG A 198 -2.63 -16.17 -8.84
N ALA A 199 -3.56 -15.51 -8.15
CA ALA A 199 -4.37 -14.43 -8.72
C ALA A 199 -3.61 -13.11 -8.91
N THR A 200 -2.44 -12.95 -8.29
CA THR A 200 -1.66 -11.70 -8.28
C THR A 200 -0.29 -11.88 -8.90
N PHE A 201 0.66 -12.48 -8.17
CA PHE A 201 2.06 -12.58 -8.57
C PHE A 201 2.28 -13.49 -9.79
N ALA A 202 1.60 -14.64 -9.85
CA ALA A 202 1.78 -15.60 -10.94
C ALA A 202 1.33 -15.09 -12.33
N LYS A 203 0.45 -14.07 -12.38
CA LYS A 203 0.02 -13.40 -13.62
C LYS A 203 1.06 -12.47 -14.23
N MET A 204 2.04 -12.08 -13.42
CA MET A 204 3.03 -11.06 -13.77
C MET A 204 4.39 -11.65 -14.16
N ILE A 205 4.61 -12.95 -13.94
CA ILE A 205 5.91 -13.59 -14.15
C ILE A 205 5.85 -14.78 -15.12
N THR A 206 6.89 -14.92 -15.95
CA THR A 206 7.11 -16.10 -16.82
C THR A 206 7.85 -17.22 -16.08
N ILE A 207 7.85 -18.45 -16.61
CA ILE A 207 8.65 -19.55 -16.04
C ILE A 207 10.12 -19.16 -15.91
N LYS A 208 10.68 -18.53 -16.95
CA LYS A 208 12.08 -18.06 -16.95
C LYS A 208 12.37 -17.12 -15.78
N GLN A 209 11.48 -16.18 -15.52
CA GLN A 209 11.61 -15.23 -14.41
C GLN A 209 11.45 -15.94 -13.06
N ALA A 210 10.48 -16.86 -12.96
CA ALA A 210 10.23 -17.65 -11.78
C ALA A 210 11.45 -18.52 -11.40
N CYS A 211 12.04 -19.24 -12.36
CA CYS A 211 13.24 -20.06 -12.15
C CYS A 211 14.46 -19.21 -11.75
N LYS A 212 14.61 -18.01 -12.32
CA LYS A 212 15.71 -17.10 -11.98
C LYS A 212 15.64 -16.62 -10.52
N VAL A 213 14.44 -16.33 -10.02
CA VAL A 213 14.23 -15.88 -8.62
C VAL A 213 14.48 -17.01 -7.63
N HIS A 214 14.12 -18.23 -7.99
CA HIS A 214 14.29 -19.41 -7.13
C HIS A 214 15.62 -20.16 -7.35
N ASN A 215 16.53 -19.61 -8.15
CA ASN A 215 17.82 -20.21 -8.52
C ASN A 215 17.68 -21.67 -9.03
N LEU A 216 16.66 -21.92 -9.85
CA LEU A 216 16.35 -23.22 -10.42
C LEU A 216 16.90 -23.30 -11.85
N GLY A 217 17.44 -24.47 -12.22
CA GLY A 217 17.86 -24.75 -13.60
C GLY A 217 16.64 -24.76 -14.53
N LEU A 218 16.54 -23.71 -15.37
CA LEU A 218 15.39 -23.47 -16.26
C LEU A 218 15.08 -24.66 -17.17
N ASP A 219 16.10 -25.23 -17.82
CA ASP A 219 15.93 -26.32 -18.79
C ASP A 219 15.45 -27.61 -18.12
N ASN A 220 16.04 -27.93 -16.95
CA ASN A 220 15.63 -29.09 -16.14
C ASN A 220 14.18 -28.97 -15.67
N PHE A 221 13.76 -27.76 -15.29
CA PHE A 221 12.40 -27.52 -14.82
C PHE A 221 11.37 -27.57 -15.96
N ILE A 222 11.67 -26.99 -17.12
CA ILE A 222 10.83 -27.08 -18.31
C ILE A 222 10.67 -28.53 -18.76
N GLN A 223 11.75 -29.31 -18.73
CA GLN A 223 11.70 -30.73 -19.03
C GLN A 223 10.78 -31.47 -18.05
N LYS A 224 10.97 -31.27 -16.74
CA LYS A 224 10.15 -31.90 -15.69
C LYS A 224 8.65 -31.58 -15.83
N ILE A 225 8.31 -30.33 -16.16
CA ILE A 225 6.91 -29.93 -16.38
C ILE A 225 6.35 -30.58 -17.65
N ASN A 226 7.09 -30.56 -18.75
CA ASN A 226 6.64 -31.17 -20.01
C ASN A 226 6.51 -32.70 -19.91
N ASP A 227 7.36 -33.35 -19.11
CA ASP A 227 7.27 -34.78 -18.82
C ASP A 227 6.03 -35.11 -17.98
N SER A 228 5.67 -34.24 -17.04
CA SER A 228 4.42 -34.36 -16.27
C SER A 228 3.19 -34.11 -17.13
N LEU A 229 3.22 -33.10 -18.00
CA LEU A 229 2.14 -32.77 -18.94
C LEU A 229 1.84 -33.92 -19.91
N ASN A 230 2.87 -34.62 -20.37
CA ASN A 230 2.75 -35.74 -21.32
C ASN A 230 2.70 -37.12 -20.65
N GLY A 231 2.50 -37.19 -19.32
CA GLY A 231 2.24 -38.43 -18.59
C GLY A 231 3.43 -39.37 -18.42
N LYS A 232 4.68 -38.88 -18.47
CA LYS A 232 5.90 -39.69 -18.32
C LYS A 232 6.52 -39.68 -16.92
N GLY A 233 6.06 -38.83 -16.00
CA GLY A 233 6.54 -38.75 -14.61
C GLY A 233 5.59 -39.41 -13.61
N GLY A 234 6.07 -40.39 -12.85
CA GLY A 234 5.28 -41.20 -11.92
C GLY A 234 4.69 -40.46 -10.72
N LYS A 235 3.49 -40.91 -10.32
CA LYS A 235 2.76 -40.77 -9.04
C LYS A 235 3.18 -39.61 -8.12
N THR A 236 2.45 -38.49 -8.15
CA THR A 236 2.44 -37.49 -7.06
C THR A 236 1.26 -37.77 -6.12
N THR A 237 1.55 -37.92 -4.83
CA THR A 237 0.59 -38.14 -3.74
C THR A 237 -0.35 -36.94 -3.56
N PRO A 238 -1.65 -37.14 -3.24
CA PRO A 238 -2.59 -36.03 -3.02
C PRO A 238 -2.18 -35.11 -1.85
N LEU A 239 -2.37 -33.80 -2.04
CA LEU A 239 -2.20 -32.76 -1.02
C LEU A 239 -3.00 -33.08 0.26
N GLN A 240 -2.30 -33.19 1.39
CA GLN A 240 -2.89 -33.29 2.71
C GLN A 240 -3.59 -31.97 3.08
N LYS A 241 -4.74 -32.08 3.77
CA LYS A 241 -5.70 -31.01 4.07
C LYS A 241 -5.06 -29.68 4.52
N ALA A 242 -5.66 -28.60 4.03
CA ALA A 242 -5.35 -27.20 4.33
C ALA A 242 -5.11 -26.93 5.82
N ALA A 243 -4.08 -26.15 6.13
CA ALA A 243 -3.90 -25.52 7.43
C ALA A 243 -5.12 -24.62 7.74
N PRO A 244 -5.59 -24.58 8.99
CA PRO A 244 -6.79 -23.83 9.37
C PRO A 244 -6.62 -22.31 9.13
N PRO A 245 -7.73 -21.58 8.94
CA PRO A 245 -7.71 -20.15 8.66
C PRO A 245 -7.17 -19.33 9.84
N VAL A 246 -6.48 -18.25 9.48
CA VAL A 246 -5.91 -17.23 10.37
C VAL A 246 -7.02 -16.58 11.23
N PRO A 247 -6.84 -16.42 12.55
CA PRO A 247 -7.70 -15.56 13.36
C PRO A 247 -7.60 -14.10 12.89
N PRO A 248 -8.69 -13.33 12.87
CA PRO A 248 -8.66 -11.95 12.39
C PRO A 248 -7.65 -11.10 13.18
N ALA A 249 -6.98 -10.19 12.47
CA ALA A 249 -6.10 -9.18 13.06
C ALA A 249 -6.84 -8.44 14.19
N SER A 250 -6.37 -8.61 15.42
CA SER A 250 -6.94 -7.92 16.57
C SER A 250 -6.67 -6.42 16.43
N GLN A 251 -7.72 -5.62 16.27
CA GLN A 251 -7.71 -4.14 16.23
C GLN A 251 -7.43 -3.47 17.58
N LYS A 252 -6.77 -4.16 18.53
CA LYS A 252 -6.32 -3.52 19.78
C LYS A 252 -4.83 -3.17 19.64
N PRO A 253 -4.38 -1.97 20.07
CA PRO A 253 -2.96 -1.71 20.24
C PRO A 253 -2.45 -2.76 21.22
N TYR A 254 -1.61 -3.69 20.77
CA TYR A 254 -1.07 -4.74 21.62
C TYR A 254 -0.05 -4.09 22.55
N GLN A 255 -0.49 -3.78 23.77
CA GLN A 255 0.41 -3.32 24.82
C GLN A 255 0.99 -4.55 25.52
N ASN A 256 2.32 -4.64 25.44
CA ASN A 256 3.21 -5.63 26.08
C ASN A 256 3.27 -7.01 25.39
N GLY A 257 4.09 -7.09 24.32
CA GLY A 257 4.70 -8.33 23.80
C GLY A 257 5.38 -9.15 24.90
N PRO A 258 5.56 -10.48 24.74
CA PRO A 258 6.44 -11.22 25.63
C PRO A 258 7.83 -10.57 25.59
N ALA A 259 8.24 -9.98 26.71
CA ALA A 259 9.54 -9.34 26.85
C ALA A 259 10.63 -10.42 26.79
N ILE A 260 11.36 -10.46 25.68
CA ILE A 260 12.55 -11.30 25.54
C ILE A 260 13.59 -10.88 26.58
N LYS A 261 14.24 -11.83 27.25
CA LYS A 261 15.36 -11.56 28.15
C LYS A 261 16.67 -12.04 27.54
N ARG A 262 17.79 -11.51 28.04
CA ARG A 262 19.11 -11.96 27.60
C ARG A 262 19.34 -13.41 28.07
N GLY A 263 19.62 -14.29 27.12
CA GLY A 263 19.63 -15.75 27.27
C GLY A 263 18.47 -16.46 26.56
N ASP A 264 17.38 -15.76 26.23
CA ASP A 264 16.23 -16.36 25.53
C ASP A 264 16.45 -16.43 24.02
N LYS A 265 15.79 -17.40 23.38
CA LYS A 265 15.67 -17.50 21.92
C LYS A 265 14.55 -16.62 21.40
N CYS A 266 14.75 -16.06 20.21
CA CYS A 266 13.74 -15.34 19.47
C CYS A 266 12.64 -16.27 18.94
N SER A 267 11.39 -15.77 18.92
CA SER A 267 10.23 -16.39 18.27
C SER A 267 9.55 -15.42 17.30
N ASN A 268 8.54 -15.91 16.58
CA ASN A 268 7.79 -15.19 15.55
C ASN A 268 6.97 -14.00 16.11
N GLU A 269 6.61 -14.06 17.40
CA GLU A 269 5.72 -13.13 18.09
C GLU A 269 6.46 -11.98 18.78
N ILE A 270 7.80 -12.03 18.82
CA ILE A 270 8.61 -11.03 19.51
C ILE A 270 8.63 -9.73 18.70
N MET A 271 8.48 -8.61 19.40
CA MET A 271 8.57 -7.28 18.80
C MET A 271 10.02 -6.96 18.44
N ILE A 272 10.23 -6.38 17.25
CA ILE A 272 11.57 -5.99 16.79
C ILE A 272 12.21 -4.98 17.75
N GLY A 273 11.42 -4.06 18.32
CA GLY A 273 11.90 -3.08 19.31
C GLY A 273 12.49 -3.74 20.55
N ASP A 274 11.78 -4.73 21.11
CA ASP A 274 12.23 -5.46 22.31
C ASP A 274 13.46 -6.33 22.00
N LEU A 275 13.44 -7.01 20.84
CA LEU A 275 14.55 -7.84 20.39
C LEU A 275 15.85 -7.04 20.24
N ILE A 276 15.81 -5.89 19.58
CA ILE A 276 17.00 -5.05 19.35
C ILE A 276 17.42 -4.35 20.64
N GLY A 277 16.49 -4.05 21.54
CA GLY A 277 16.81 -3.53 22.87
C GLY A 277 17.67 -4.49 23.68
N VAL A 278 17.43 -5.80 23.56
CA VAL A 278 18.17 -6.85 24.29
C VAL A 278 19.39 -7.36 23.53
N TYR A 279 19.28 -7.48 22.20
CA TYR A 279 20.31 -7.98 21.29
C TYR A 279 20.53 -7.02 20.11
N PRO A 280 21.21 -5.87 20.31
CA PRO A 280 21.46 -4.87 19.26
C PRO A 280 22.17 -5.41 18.01
N GLU A 281 22.97 -6.46 18.17
CA GLU A 281 23.69 -7.17 17.11
C GLU A 281 22.79 -7.80 16.04
N THR A 282 21.53 -8.11 16.40
CA THR A 282 20.56 -8.70 15.47
C THR A 282 20.09 -7.71 14.41
N LYS A 283 20.31 -6.40 14.61
CA LYS A 283 19.94 -5.33 13.67
C LYS A 283 20.46 -5.58 12.25
N LYS A 284 21.66 -6.12 12.11
CA LYS A 284 22.29 -6.39 10.80
C LYS A 284 21.51 -7.42 9.98
N ILE A 285 20.76 -8.32 10.62
CA ILE A 285 19.97 -9.35 9.94
C ILE A 285 18.76 -8.68 9.27
N PHE A 286 18.11 -7.77 9.99
CA PHE A 286 17.03 -6.94 9.44
C PHE A 286 17.54 -6.04 8.31
N GLU A 287 18.69 -5.38 8.46
CA GLU A 287 19.25 -4.54 7.39
C GLU A 287 19.66 -5.35 6.15
N LYS A 288 20.17 -6.57 6.33
CA LYS A 288 20.52 -7.49 5.25
C LYS A 288 19.30 -7.90 4.42
N HIS A 289 18.18 -8.18 5.09
CA HIS A 289 16.97 -8.71 4.45
C HIS A 289 15.98 -7.64 3.99
N TYR A 290 15.91 -6.52 4.71
CA TYR A 290 14.89 -5.47 4.53
C TYR A 290 15.50 -4.12 4.07
N GLY A 291 16.83 -4.01 4.03
CA GLY A 291 17.57 -2.82 3.64
C GLY A 291 17.86 -1.87 4.81
N ALA A 292 18.85 -0.99 4.63
CA ALA A 292 19.31 -0.05 5.66
C ALA A 292 18.22 0.93 6.13
N GLY A 293 17.19 1.15 5.31
CA GLY A 293 16.03 1.99 5.61
C GLY A 293 14.98 1.35 6.51
N CYS A 294 15.09 0.04 6.82
CA CYS A 294 14.19 -0.65 7.76
C CYS A 294 14.06 0.16 9.06
N PHE A 295 15.18 0.72 9.52
CA PHE A 295 15.26 1.49 10.75
C PHE A 295 14.80 2.94 10.74
N SER A 296 14.21 3.39 9.62
CA SER A 296 13.71 4.77 9.46
C SER A 296 12.19 4.91 9.64
N CYS A 297 11.43 3.80 9.70
CA CYS A 297 9.99 3.82 9.89
C CYS A 297 9.64 3.87 11.38
N PRO A 298 8.76 4.78 11.85
CA PRO A 298 8.31 4.77 13.25
C PRO A 298 7.61 3.48 13.70
N GLY A 299 7.01 2.72 12.76
CA GLY A 299 6.24 1.51 13.06
C GLY A 299 7.07 0.26 13.35
N GLN A 300 8.36 0.27 13.01
CA GLN A 300 9.23 -0.90 13.13
C GLN A 300 9.40 -1.45 14.55
N ALA A 301 9.30 -0.59 15.56
CA ALA A 301 9.52 -0.99 16.95
C ALA A 301 8.27 -1.68 17.51
N THR A 302 7.15 -1.59 16.78
CA THR A 302 5.82 -2.04 17.19
C THR A 302 5.27 -3.19 16.33
N GLU A 303 6.11 -3.75 15.47
CA GLU A 303 5.80 -4.93 14.65
C GLU A 303 6.56 -6.16 15.16
N THR A 304 5.95 -7.34 15.02
CA THR A 304 6.61 -8.60 15.34
C THR A 304 7.56 -9.03 14.22
N VAL A 305 8.49 -9.93 14.55
CA VAL A 305 9.40 -10.55 13.56
C VAL A 305 8.60 -11.20 12.41
N ALA A 306 7.53 -11.92 12.71
CA ALA A 306 6.71 -12.57 11.68
C ALA A 306 5.92 -11.59 10.82
N GLN A 307 5.37 -10.52 11.40
CA GLN A 307 4.65 -9.49 10.65
C GLN A 307 5.58 -8.81 9.64
N THR A 308 6.79 -8.48 10.06
CA THR A 308 7.80 -7.85 9.21
C THR A 308 8.27 -8.82 8.12
N ALA A 309 8.56 -10.08 8.47
CA ALA A 309 8.93 -11.10 7.49
C ALA A 309 7.84 -11.26 6.42
N MET A 310 6.57 -11.28 6.83
CA MET A 310 5.43 -11.34 5.91
C MET A 310 5.38 -10.13 4.95
N MET A 311 5.57 -8.91 5.44
CA MET A 311 5.56 -7.70 4.59
C MET A 311 6.66 -7.70 3.54
N HIS A 312 7.80 -8.33 3.85
CA HIS A 312 8.95 -8.45 2.96
C HIS A 312 8.98 -9.78 2.20
N ASN A 313 7.92 -10.58 2.31
CA ASN A 313 7.78 -11.90 1.68
C ASN A 313 8.95 -12.85 2.01
N ILE A 314 9.42 -12.79 3.25
CA ILE A 314 10.45 -13.66 3.83
C ILE A 314 9.77 -14.65 4.80
N SER A 315 10.28 -15.87 4.87
CA SER A 315 9.83 -16.85 5.85
C SER A 315 10.19 -16.38 7.26
N ALA A 316 9.18 -16.26 8.13
CA ALA A 316 9.35 -15.91 9.53
C ALA A 316 10.30 -16.89 10.25
N ASP A 317 10.16 -18.20 9.99
CA ASP A 317 11.03 -19.22 10.60
C ASP A 317 12.49 -19.10 10.13
N SER A 318 12.71 -18.74 8.85
CA SER A 318 14.05 -18.54 8.31
C SER A 318 14.75 -17.37 8.99
N ILE A 319 14.06 -16.24 9.15
CA ILE A 319 14.66 -15.07 9.78
C ILE A 319 14.84 -15.28 11.29
N VAL A 320 13.90 -15.94 11.97
CA VAL A 320 14.03 -16.31 13.40
C VAL A 320 15.24 -17.21 13.61
N LYS A 321 15.51 -18.14 12.68
CA LYS A 321 16.71 -18.97 12.73
C LYS A 321 17.98 -18.14 12.64
N GLU A 322 18.10 -17.27 11.63
CA GLU A 322 19.27 -16.39 11.50
C GLU A 322 19.46 -15.49 12.73
N ILE A 323 18.37 -14.98 13.30
CA ILE A 323 18.38 -14.19 14.54
C ILE A 323 18.94 -15.01 15.71
N ASN A 324 18.46 -16.24 15.88
CA ASN A 324 18.91 -17.11 16.95
C ASN A 324 20.38 -17.53 16.78
N ASP A 325 20.83 -17.79 15.55
CA ASP A 325 22.24 -18.10 15.27
C ASP A 325 23.15 -16.92 15.65
N GLU A 326 22.69 -15.68 15.48
CA GLU A 326 23.44 -14.49 15.87
C GLU A 326 23.41 -14.24 17.38
N ILE A 327 22.27 -14.46 18.03
CA ILE A 327 22.15 -14.42 19.50
C ILE A 327 23.14 -15.42 20.13
N GLU A 328 23.20 -16.65 19.61
CA GLU A 328 24.11 -17.68 20.11
C GLU A 328 25.59 -17.28 19.96
N LYS A 329 25.97 -16.67 18.84
CA LYS A 329 27.32 -16.13 18.63
C LYS A 329 27.66 -15.01 19.62
N ALA A 330 26.72 -14.09 19.83
CA ALA A 330 26.93 -12.99 20.76
C ALA A 330 27.07 -13.46 22.20
N LEU A 331 26.24 -14.42 22.63
CA LEU A 331 26.33 -15.03 23.96
C LEU A 331 27.63 -15.81 24.16
N ALA A 332 28.13 -16.51 23.13
CA ALA A 332 29.39 -17.24 23.17
C ALA A 332 30.61 -16.31 23.25
N GLY A 333 30.58 -15.16 22.57
CA GLY A 333 31.65 -14.15 22.60
C GLY A 333 31.84 -13.46 23.96
N THR A 334 30.82 -13.44 24.82
CA THR A 334 30.87 -12.87 26.18
C THR A 334 31.47 -13.80 27.25
N LYS A 335 31.77 -15.06 26.92
CA LYS A 335 32.31 -16.06 27.87
C LYS A 335 33.85 -16.16 27.87
N SER A 336 34.56 -15.23 27.23
CA SER A 336 36.02 -15.19 27.18
C SER A 336 36.63 -14.13 28.09
#